data_AF-A0A522EA13-F1
#
_entry.id   AF-A0A522EA13-F1
#
_cell.length_a   1.000
_cell.length_b   1.000
_cell.length_c   1.000
_cell.angle_alpha   90.00
_cell.angle_beta   90.00
_cell.angle_gamma   90.00
#
_symmetry.space_group_name_H-M   'P 1'
#
loop_
_entity.id
_entity.type
_entity.pdbx_description
1 polymer ?
#
loop_
_entity_poly.entity_id
_entity_poly.type
_entity_poly.pdbx_seq_one_letter_code
_entity_poly.pdbx_strand_id
1 'polypeptide(L)'
;MTVLSEFDREVVNFLRQEGVLEDMNGHSLDLGRGVIVIRCPDGDQMLDRIEHDRRVAIEAGVTPRIHLLTCHGGCMAIAHGSPLYPDMGIDRFLLIQIAEAVMLKGIHVISAEIHLPCGKAANLGLTILDQIIFQMSSKSRIKEIDPTNKVVCRVHIDYPDGRKRTYFISRNHWIQFWRDKGRDLWGRRFTIDPLQTLGVETVFPPSPSRV
;
A
#
# COMPACT_ATOMS: atom_id res chain seq x y z
N MET A 1 0.23 15.16 16.29
CA MET A 1 0.57 15.16 14.86
C MET A 1 1.86 14.36 14.70
N THR A 2 1.82 13.23 13.99
CA THR A 2 3.03 12.46 13.69
C THR A 2 3.78 13.18 12.57
N VAL A 3 5.12 13.18 12.59
CA VAL A 3 5.95 13.79 11.56
C VAL A 3 6.63 12.69 10.75
N LEU A 4 6.80 12.90 9.44
CA LEU A 4 7.55 11.98 8.58
C LEU A 4 8.99 11.86 9.10
N SER A 5 9.42 10.65 9.45
CA SER A 5 10.76 10.43 9.98
C SER A 5 11.83 10.69 8.93
N GLU A 6 13.05 11.02 9.36
CA GLU A 6 14.18 11.20 8.45
C GLU A 6 14.46 9.95 7.62
N PHE A 7 14.40 8.78 8.26
CA PHE A 7 14.57 7.50 7.58
C PHE A 7 13.49 7.27 6.52
N ASP A 8 12.21 7.46 6.86
CA ASP A 8 11.13 7.27 5.88
C ASP A 8 11.27 8.26 4.72
N ARG A 9 11.67 9.51 5.00
CA ARG A 9 11.93 10.52 3.97
C ARG A 9 13.06 10.10 3.03
N GLU A 10 14.16 9.58 3.55
CA GLU A 10 15.28 9.07 2.75
C GLU A 10 14.84 7.90 1.86
N VAL A 11 14.13 6.93 2.43
CA VAL A 11 13.62 5.77 1.68
C VAL A 11 12.64 6.20 0.60
N VAL A 12 11.71 7.11 0.90
CA VAL A 12 10.77 7.67 -0.09
C VAL A 12 11.52 8.30 -1.25
N ASN A 13 12.50 9.16 -0.96
CA ASN A 13 13.27 9.83 -2.00
C ASN A 13 14.04 8.83 -2.86
N PHE A 14 14.64 7.81 -2.23
CA PHE A 14 15.36 6.76 -2.94
C PHE A 14 14.43 5.93 -3.84
N LEU A 15 13.29 5.46 -3.31
CA LEU A 15 12.31 4.70 -4.08
C LEU A 15 11.73 5.50 -5.25
N ARG A 16 11.60 6.82 -5.11
CA ARG A 16 11.20 7.70 -6.22
C ARG A 16 12.28 7.81 -7.28
N GLN A 17 13.55 7.99 -6.90
CA GLN A 17 14.68 8.05 -7.83
C GLN A 17 14.84 6.75 -8.62
N GLU A 18 14.54 5.61 -7.98
CA GLU A 18 14.57 4.28 -8.59
C GLU A 18 13.29 3.94 -9.38
N GLY A 19 12.33 4.86 -9.48
CA GLY A 19 11.07 4.65 -10.23
C GLY A 19 10.13 3.60 -9.60
N VAL A 20 10.34 3.24 -8.33
CA VAL A 20 9.48 2.30 -7.59
C VAL A 20 8.21 2.98 -7.11
N LEU A 21 8.34 4.24 -6.67
CA LEU A 21 7.20 5.12 -6.37
C LEU A 21 6.95 6.02 -7.58
N GLU A 22 5.87 5.76 -8.28
CA GLU A 22 5.51 6.42 -9.53
C GLU A 22 4.42 7.47 -9.28
N ASP A 23 4.52 8.64 -9.92
CA ASP A 23 3.46 9.63 -9.85
C ASP A 23 2.17 9.09 -10.47
N MET A 24 1.05 9.26 -9.78
CA MET A 24 -0.25 8.81 -10.30
C MET A 24 -0.71 9.69 -11.46
N ASN A 25 -1.18 9.05 -12.53
CA ASN A 25 -1.99 9.69 -13.56
C ASN A 25 -3.46 9.26 -13.43
N GLY A 26 -4.39 10.12 -13.89
CA GLY A 26 -5.83 9.87 -13.83
C GLY A 26 -6.28 8.58 -14.53
N HIS A 27 -5.50 8.12 -15.52
CA HIS A 27 -5.78 6.91 -16.30
C HIS A 27 -5.35 5.59 -15.62
N SER A 28 -4.66 5.65 -14.48
CA SER A 28 -4.14 4.44 -13.82
C SER A 28 -5.24 3.57 -13.21
N LEU A 29 -6.38 4.16 -12.84
CA LEU A 29 -7.53 3.49 -12.24
C LEU A 29 -8.67 3.38 -13.27
N ASP A 30 -9.18 2.16 -13.48
CA ASP A 30 -10.38 1.95 -14.31
C ASP A 30 -11.62 2.29 -13.46
N LEU A 31 -11.90 3.59 -13.34
CA LEU A 31 -12.91 4.11 -12.41
C LEU A 31 -14.33 4.07 -12.98
N GLY A 32 -14.56 3.53 -14.18
CA GLY A 32 -15.85 3.56 -14.85
C GLY A 32 -17.00 2.90 -14.05
N ARG A 33 -16.67 1.95 -13.17
CA ARG A 33 -17.63 1.31 -12.25
C ARG A 33 -17.50 1.78 -10.80
N GLY A 34 -16.54 2.64 -10.49
CA GLY A 34 -16.17 3.07 -9.15
C GLY A 34 -14.92 2.39 -8.60
N VAL A 35 -14.59 2.67 -7.34
CA VAL A 35 -13.43 2.12 -6.63
C VAL A 35 -13.78 1.81 -5.18
N ILE A 36 -13.33 0.67 -4.68
CA ILE A 36 -13.31 0.35 -3.25
C ILE A 36 -11.97 0.83 -2.70
N VAL A 37 -11.98 1.73 -1.73
CA VAL A 37 -10.76 2.29 -1.15
C VAL A 37 -10.60 1.83 0.28
N ILE A 38 -9.45 1.24 0.59
CA ILE A 38 -9.10 0.74 1.92
C ILE A 38 -7.98 1.62 2.47
N ARG A 39 -8.30 2.47 3.45
CA ARG A 39 -7.35 3.48 3.99
C ARG A 39 -7.48 3.69 5.49
N CYS A 40 -6.49 4.35 6.06
CA CYS A 40 -6.52 4.77 7.47
C CYS A 40 -7.57 5.89 7.68
N PRO A 41 -8.37 5.87 8.77
CA PRO A 41 -9.28 6.94 9.15
C PRO A 41 -8.52 8.11 9.82
N ASP A 42 -7.39 8.51 9.25
CA ASP A 42 -6.64 9.68 9.75
C ASP A 42 -7.43 10.95 9.42
N GLY A 43 -8.01 11.57 10.45
CA GLY A 43 -8.88 12.74 10.32
C GLY A 43 -8.18 13.94 9.70
N ASP A 44 -6.86 14.07 9.89
CA ASP A 44 -6.07 15.18 9.35
C ASP A 44 -5.83 15.03 7.83
N GLN A 45 -6.05 13.83 7.28
CA GLN A 45 -5.77 13.50 5.88
C GLN A 45 -7.01 13.03 5.10
N MET A 46 -8.10 12.65 5.77
CA MET A 46 -9.22 11.96 5.14
C MET A 46 -9.90 12.81 4.06
N LEU A 47 -10.24 14.07 4.37
CA LEU A 47 -10.97 14.95 3.45
C LEU A 47 -10.17 15.21 2.17
N ASP A 48 -8.89 15.55 2.31
CA ASP A 48 -7.99 15.79 1.17
C ASP A 48 -7.87 14.56 0.27
N ARG A 49 -7.87 13.36 0.86
CA ARG A 49 -7.75 12.11 0.11
C ARG A 49 -9.04 11.71 -0.60
N ILE A 50 -10.19 11.93 0.02
CA ILE A 50 -11.49 11.74 -0.65
C ILE A 50 -11.60 12.71 -1.84
N GLU A 51 -11.20 13.96 -1.64
CA GLU A 51 -11.19 14.97 -2.71
C GLU A 51 -10.20 14.62 -3.82
N HIS A 52 -9.03 14.09 -3.48
CA HIS A 52 -8.07 13.57 -4.45
C HIS A 52 -8.67 12.45 -5.31
N ASP A 53 -9.33 11.46 -4.71
CA ASP A 53 -10.00 10.39 -5.46
C ASP A 53 -11.11 10.93 -6.37
N ARG A 54 -11.87 11.91 -5.89
CA ARG A 54 -12.93 12.57 -6.65
C ARG A 54 -12.35 13.27 -7.87
N ARG A 55 -11.24 13.99 -7.70
CA ARG A 55 -10.54 14.67 -8.80
C ARG A 55 -9.98 13.69 -9.83
N VAL A 56 -9.34 12.60 -9.38
CA VAL A 56 -8.82 11.55 -10.26
C VAL A 56 -9.95 10.93 -11.11
N ALA A 57 -11.12 10.68 -10.53
CA ALA A 57 -12.29 10.19 -11.28
C ALA A 57 -12.77 11.19 -12.33
N ILE A 58 -12.86 12.48 -11.98
CA ILE A 58 -13.28 13.55 -12.90
C ILE A 58 -12.29 13.72 -14.05
N GLU A 59 -10.99 13.72 -13.77
CA GLU A 59 -9.92 13.79 -14.77
C GLU A 59 -9.96 12.59 -15.73
N ALA A 60 -10.39 11.43 -15.25
CA ALA A 60 -10.62 10.24 -16.07
C ALA A 60 -11.95 10.27 -16.85
N GLY A 61 -12.76 11.33 -16.73
CA GLY A 61 -14.03 11.49 -17.43
C GLY A 61 -15.17 10.64 -16.88
N VAL A 62 -15.11 10.21 -15.61
CA VAL A 62 -16.13 9.36 -14.99
C VAL A 62 -16.74 9.99 -13.73
N THR A 63 -17.99 9.64 -13.44
CA THR A 63 -18.65 10.06 -12.20
C THR A 63 -17.97 9.40 -10.99
N PRO A 64 -17.50 10.18 -9.99
CA PRO A 64 -16.89 9.61 -8.79
C PRO A 64 -17.83 8.65 -8.05
N ARG A 65 -17.42 7.39 -7.90
CA ARG A 65 -18.13 6.38 -7.12
C ARG A 65 -17.16 5.67 -6.19
N ILE A 66 -16.92 6.29 -5.04
CA ILE A 66 -15.96 5.84 -4.04
C ILE A 66 -16.69 5.05 -2.96
N HIS A 67 -16.36 3.76 -2.80
CA HIS A 67 -16.77 2.95 -1.66
C HIS A 67 -15.61 2.94 -0.66
N LEU A 68 -15.79 3.57 0.49
CA LEU A 68 -14.72 3.72 1.48
C LEU A 68 -14.82 2.65 2.58
N LEU A 69 -13.72 1.94 2.81
CA LEU A 69 -13.51 1.06 3.96
C LEU A 69 -12.33 1.61 4.78
N THR A 70 -12.54 1.83 6.07
CA THR A 70 -11.51 2.44 6.93
C THR A 70 -11.16 1.61 8.16
N CYS A 71 -9.87 1.53 8.46
CA CYS A 71 -9.33 0.92 9.68
C CYS A 71 -7.96 1.55 9.99
N HIS A 72 -7.53 1.70 11.25
CA HIS A 72 -6.22 2.31 11.50
C HIS A 72 -5.09 1.46 10.90
N GLY A 73 -4.15 2.10 10.20
CA GLY A 73 -3.15 1.40 9.36
C GLY A 73 -3.67 1.00 7.97
N GLY A 74 -4.93 1.28 7.65
CA GLY A 74 -5.50 1.11 6.31
C GLY A 74 -5.44 -0.32 5.81
N CYS A 75 -4.99 -0.50 4.58
CA CYS A 75 -4.96 -1.83 3.96
C CYS A 75 -4.01 -2.79 4.68
N MET A 76 -3.03 -2.31 5.44
CA MET A 76 -2.09 -3.18 6.17
C MET A 76 -2.79 -4.07 7.21
N ALA A 77 -3.98 -3.68 7.68
CA ALA A 77 -4.76 -4.49 8.61
C ALA A 77 -5.25 -5.81 7.99
N ILE A 78 -5.21 -5.92 6.66
CA ILE A 78 -5.56 -7.14 5.93
C ILE A 78 -4.37 -8.11 5.88
N ALA A 79 -3.12 -7.65 5.93
CA ALA A 79 -1.95 -8.49 5.69
C ALA A 79 -1.83 -9.67 6.68
N HIS A 80 -1.31 -10.81 6.21
CA HIS A 80 -0.99 -11.92 7.10
C HIS A 80 0.06 -11.49 8.12
N GLY A 81 -0.15 -11.83 9.39
CA GLY A 81 0.78 -11.49 10.48
C GLY A 81 0.90 -10.00 10.77
N SER A 82 -0.03 -9.17 10.28
CA SER A 82 -0.04 -7.73 10.57
C SER A 82 -0.12 -7.48 12.09
N PRO A 83 0.79 -6.68 12.68
CA PRO A 83 0.78 -6.41 14.11
C PRO A 83 -0.28 -5.38 14.50
N LEU A 84 -1.06 -4.86 13.56
CA LEU A 84 -2.01 -3.77 13.81
C LEU A 84 -3.16 -4.17 14.74
N TYR A 85 -3.65 -5.40 14.58
CA TYR A 85 -4.83 -5.92 15.28
C TYR A 85 -4.70 -7.43 15.51
N PRO A 86 -3.73 -7.87 16.33
CA PRO A 86 -3.57 -9.29 16.63
C PRO A 86 -4.87 -9.85 17.21
N ASP A 87 -5.31 -11.00 16.69
CA ASP A 87 -6.43 -11.80 17.19
C ASP A 87 -7.82 -11.13 17.21
N MET A 88 -7.99 -9.96 16.57
CA MET A 88 -9.28 -9.25 16.52
C MET A 88 -10.14 -9.59 15.29
N GLY A 89 -9.62 -10.38 14.35
CA GLY A 89 -10.34 -10.77 13.12
C GLY A 89 -10.65 -9.61 12.15
N ILE A 90 -9.95 -8.48 12.29
CA ILE A 90 -10.13 -7.28 11.47
C ILE A 90 -9.82 -7.56 10.00
N ASP A 91 -8.81 -8.38 9.73
CA ASP A 91 -8.45 -8.81 8.38
C ASP A 91 -9.63 -9.52 7.69
N ARG A 92 -10.24 -10.51 8.37
CA ARG A 92 -11.38 -11.27 7.86
C ARG A 92 -12.60 -10.37 7.66
N PHE A 93 -12.86 -9.47 8.61
CA PHE A 93 -13.95 -8.51 8.49
C PHE A 93 -13.80 -7.63 7.25
N LEU A 94 -12.62 -7.01 7.05
CA LEU A 94 -12.36 -6.18 5.88
C LEU A 94 -12.44 -6.96 4.57
N LEU A 95 -11.95 -8.20 4.54
CA LEU A 95 -12.05 -9.09 3.38
C LEU A 95 -13.52 -9.39 3.02
N ILE A 96 -14.38 -9.65 4.00
CA ILE A 96 -15.83 -9.83 3.80
C ILE A 96 -16.46 -8.55 3.25
N GLN A 97 -16.14 -7.38 3.82
CA GLN A 97 -16.68 -6.10 3.36
C GLN A 97 -16.26 -5.78 1.92
N ILE A 98 -15.04 -6.14 1.51
CA ILE A 98 -14.58 -6.03 0.12
C ILE A 98 -15.43 -6.93 -0.78
N ALA A 99 -15.60 -8.21 -0.41
CA ALA A 99 -16.38 -9.18 -1.19
C ALA A 99 -17.84 -8.72 -1.38
N GLU A 100 -18.46 -8.24 -0.29
CA GLU A 100 -19.82 -7.69 -0.31
C GLU A 100 -19.91 -6.43 -1.18
N ALA A 101 -18.93 -5.53 -1.10
CA ALA A 101 -18.90 -4.33 -1.93
C ALA A 101 -18.76 -4.67 -3.42
N VAL A 102 -17.93 -5.65 -3.78
CA VAL A 102 -17.82 -6.17 -5.14
C VAL A 102 -19.16 -6.72 -5.61
N MET A 103 -19.78 -7.60 -4.83
CA MET A 103 -21.03 -8.28 -5.18
C MET A 103 -22.23 -7.32 -5.28
N LEU A 104 -22.41 -6.45 -4.29
CA LEU A 104 -23.57 -5.55 -4.22
C LEU A 104 -23.44 -4.34 -5.15
N LYS A 105 -22.21 -3.87 -5.43
CA LYS A 105 -21.99 -2.63 -6.19
C LYS A 105 -21.38 -2.84 -7.57
N GLY A 106 -20.87 -4.03 -7.88
CA GLY A 106 -20.17 -4.34 -9.13
C GLY A 106 -18.85 -3.58 -9.28
N ILE A 107 -18.18 -3.27 -8.18
CA ILE A 107 -16.92 -2.50 -8.14
C ILE A 107 -15.75 -3.47 -8.00
N HIS A 108 -14.97 -3.68 -9.06
CA HIS A 108 -13.82 -4.61 -9.08
C HIS A 108 -12.45 -3.93 -8.96
N VAL A 109 -12.42 -2.59 -8.95
CA VAL A 109 -11.20 -1.83 -8.71
C VAL A 109 -11.07 -1.56 -7.22
N ILE A 110 -9.97 -2.03 -6.64
CA ILE A 110 -9.68 -1.91 -5.21
C ILE A 110 -8.39 -1.12 -5.05
N SER A 111 -8.48 -0.01 -4.35
CA SER A 111 -7.32 0.76 -3.93
C SER A 111 -6.91 0.39 -2.50
N ALA A 112 -5.77 -0.27 -2.37
CA ALA A 112 -5.15 -0.59 -1.09
C ALA A 112 -4.15 0.52 -0.75
N GLU A 113 -4.39 1.26 0.33
CA GLU A 113 -3.61 2.46 0.63
C GLU A 113 -2.93 2.44 1.99
N ILE A 114 -1.68 2.90 1.99
CA ILE A 114 -0.94 3.32 3.17
C ILE A 114 -0.72 4.83 3.12
N HIS A 115 -0.36 5.42 4.25
CA HIS A 115 0.01 6.83 4.30
C HIS A 115 1.15 7.09 5.28
N LEU A 116 1.90 8.16 5.03
CA LEU A 116 3.04 8.55 5.83
C LEU A 116 2.94 10.05 6.16
N PRO A 117 3.16 10.43 7.43
CA PRO A 117 3.30 9.55 8.58
C PRO A 117 1.95 8.92 8.98
N CYS A 118 1.97 7.68 9.49
CA CYS A 118 0.79 7.03 10.06
C CYS A 118 0.96 6.82 11.56
N GLY A 119 0.09 7.43 12.37
CA GLY A 119 0.17 7.33 13.84
C GLY A 119 0.08 5.89 14.36
N LYS A 120 -0.77 5.05 13.77
CA LYS A 120 -0.89 3.65 14.15
C LYS A 120 0.36 2.84 13.80
N ALA A 121 0.96 3.10 12.64
CA ALA A 121 2.21 2.46 12.24
C ALA A 121 3.37 2.90 13.14
N ALA A 122 3.48 4.20 13.42
CA ALA A 122 4.48 4.78 14.30
C ALA A 122 4.41 4.21 15.73
N ASN A 123 3.20 4.05 16.28
CA ASN A 123 3.00 3.44 17.61
C ASN A 123 3.52 1.99 17.70
N LEU A 124 3.68 1.31 16.56
CA LEU A 124 4.22 -0.05 16.46
C LEU A 124 5.66 -0.09 15.94
N GLY A 125 6.30 1.08 15.75
CA GLY A 125 7.65 1.18 15.20
C GLY A 125 7.77 0.73 13.73
N LEU A 126 6.67 0.71 12.98
CA LEU A 126 6.68 0.29 11.58
C LEU A 126 7.22 1.40 10.67
N THR A 127 8.30 1.10 9.95
CA THR A 127 8.89 1.97 8.93
C THR A 127 8.08 1.92 7.63
N ILE A 128 8.35 2.82 6.69
CA ILE A 128 7.75 2.73 5.34
C ILE A 128 8.00 1.37 4.66
N LEU A 129 9.17 0.76 4.87
CA LEU A 129 9.49 -0.52 4.24
C LEU A 129 8.54 -1.61 4.77
N ASP A 130 8.33 -1.66 6.09
CA ASP A 130 7.35 -2.56 6.72
C ASP A 130 5.94 -2.33 6.16
N GLN A 131 5.55 -1.06 6.04
CA GLN A 131 4.23 -0.69 5.56
C GLN A 131 4.00 -1.10 4.09
N ILE A 132 5.02 -0.96 3.23
CA ILE A 132 4.97 -1.43 1.84
C ILE A 132 4.83 -2.96 1.79
N ILE A 133 5.57 -3.69 2.63
CA ILE A 133 5.50 -5.16 2.68
C ILE A 133 4.10 -5.61 3.08
N PHE A 134 3.54 -5.03 4.14
CA PHE A 134 2.17 -5.32 4.55
C PHE A 134 1.18 -4.92 3.46
N GLN A 135 1.34 -3.78 2.80
CA GLN A 135 0.50 -3.39 1.67
C GLN A 135 0.53 -4.42 0.52
N MET A 136 1.70 -4.93 0.16
CA MET A 136 1.87 -5.95 -0.89
C MET A 136 1.29 -7.31 -0.48
N SER A 137 1.42 -7.68 0.80
CA SER A 137 0.77 -8.86 1.38
C SER A 137 -0.75 -8.73 1.33
N SER A 138 -1.30 -7.59 1.76
CA SER A 138 -2.73 -7.29 1.67
C SER A 138 -3.26 -7.39 0.24
N LYS A 139 -2.51 -6.89 -0.75
CA LYS A 139 -2.89 -7.04 -2.17
C LYS A 139 -3.06 -8.50 -2.58
N SER A 140 -2.19 -9.39 -2.09
CA SER A 140 -2.26 -10.82 -2.39
C SER A 140 -3.52 -11.43 -1.76
N ARG A 141 -3.80 -11.12 -0.49
CA ARG A 141 -5.00 -11.59 0.22
C ARG A 141 -6.31 -11.09 -0.38
N ILE A 142 -6.35 -9.85 -0.84
CA ILE A 142 -7.54 -9.31 -1.53
C ILE A 142 -7.82 -10.11 -2.81
N LYS A 143 -6.77 -10.53 -3.53
CA LYS A 143 -6.89 -11.35 -4.74
C LYS A 143 -7.27 -12.81 -4.46
N GLU A 144 -7.05 -13.31 -3.25
CA GLU A 144 -7.50 -14.65 -2.85
C GLU A 144 -9.04 -14.73 -2.74
N ILE A 145 -9.71 -13.63 -2.40
CA ILE A 145 -11.18 -13.58 -2.40
C ILE A 145 -11.72 -13.70 -3.83
N ASP A 146 -11.17 -12.89 -4.74
CA ASP A 146 -11.55 -12.88 -6.15
C ASP A 146 -10.34 -12.42 -6.98
N PRO A 147 -9.74 -13.32 -7.78
CA PRO A 147 -8.55 -13.04 -8.56
C PRO A 147 -8.81 -12.07 -9.74
N THR A 148 -10.07 -11.83 -10.10
CA THR A 148 -10.45 -10.87 -11.14
C THR A 148 -10.37 -9.42 -10.67
N ASN A 149 -10.26 -9.18 -9.36
CA ASN A 149 -10.11 -7.85 -8.80
C ASN A 149 -8.83 -7.15 -9.28
N LYS A 150 -8.98 -5.91 -9.76
CA LYS A 150 -7.85 -5.01 -10.04
C LYS A 150 -7.46 -4.30 -8.76
N VAL A 151 -6.40 -4.79 -8.11
CA VAL A 151 -5.85 -4.19 -6.87
C VAL A 151 -4.69 -3.24 -7.16
N VAL A 152 -4.87 -1.97 -6.82
CA VAL A 152 -3.88 -0.89 -6.99
C VAL A 152 -3.36 -0.45 -5.62
N CYS A 153 -2.05 -0.48 -5.44
CA CYS A 153 -1.39 -0.05 -4.21
C CYS A 153 -1.00 1.42 -4.33
N ARG A 154 -1.41 2.23 -3.35
CA ARG A 154 -1.09 3.66 -3.29
C ARG A 154 -0.39 4.03 -1.99
N VAL A 155 0.59 4.91 -2.08
CA VAL A 155 1.34 5.44 -0.93
C VAL A 155 1.10 6.94 -0.88
N HIS A 156 0.33 7.39 0.12
CA HIS A 156 0.14 8.81 0.36
C HIS A 156 1.22 9.35 1.28
N ILE A 157 1.79 10.52 0.99
CA ILE A 157 2.87 11.13 1.75
C ILE A 157 2.52 12.58 2.03
N ASP A 158 2.45 12.91 3.31
CA ASP A 158 2.35 14.26 3.84
C ASP A 158 3.76 14.73 4.24
N TYR A 159 4.31 15.67 3.47
CA TYR A 159 5.66 16.17 3.67
C TYR A 159 5.67 17.30 4.72
N PRO A 160 6.77 17.47 5.48
CA PRO A 160 6.88 18.54 6.49
C PRO A 160 6.71 19.96 5.95
N ASP A 161 6.88 20.18 4.64
CA ASP A 161 6.68 21.46 3.95
C ASP A 161 5.22 21.70 3.52
N GLY A 162 4.29 20.84 3.95
CA GLY A 162 2.86 20.91 3.62
C GLY A 162 2.50 20.34 2.25
N ARG A 163 3.47 19.87 1.45
CA ARG A 163 3.16 19.17 0.21
C ARG A 163 2.55 17.81 0.53
N LYS A 164 1.47 17.47 -0.18
CA LYS A 164 0.87 16.13 -0.14
C LYS A 164 0.99 15.47 -1.51
N ARG A 165 1.42 14.21 -1.55
CA ARG A 165 1.56 13.44 -2.81
C ARG A 165 1.07 12.02 -2.62
N THR A 166 0.46 11.46 -3.67
CA THR A 166 0.05 10.06 -3.70
C THR A 166 0.79 9.39 -4.84
N TYR A 167 1.53 8.33 -4.52
CA TYR A 167 2.30 7.55 -5.48
C TYR A 167 1.62 6.20 -5.73
N PHE A 168 1.75 5.70 -6.94
CA PHE A 168 1.50 4.31 -7.27
C PHE A 168 2.75 3.47 -6.95
N ILE A 169 2.52 2.24 -6.49
CA ILE A 169 3.58 1.25 -6.35
C ILE A 169 3.14 -0.09 -6.97
N SER A 170 3.93 -0.56 -7.93
CA SER A 170 3.75 -1.88 -8.55
C SER A 170 4.39 -2.96 -7.69
N ARG A 171 3.67 -4.08 -7.47
CA ARG A 171 4.23 -5.25 -6.78
C ARG A 171 5.45 -5.80 -7.53
N ASN A 172 5.41 -5.81 -8.87
CA ASN A 172 6.50 -6.35 -9.68
C ASN A 172 7.72 -5.44 -9.62
N HIS A 173 7.55 -4.12 -9.72
CA HIS A 173 8.66 -3.17 -9.56
C HIS A 173 9.25 -3.25 -8.15
N TRP A 174 8.42 -3.35 -7.11
CA TRP A 174 8.89 -3.55 -5.74
C TRP A 174 9.73 -4.83 -5.58
N ILE A 175 9.27 -5.96 -6.11
CA ILE A 175 9.99 -7.23 -6.02
C ILE A 175 11.32 -7.14 -6.77
N GLN A 176 11.31 -6.59 -7.99
CA GLN A 176 12.53 -6.44 -8.79
C GLN A 176 13.53 -5.53 -8.08
N PHE A 177 13.09 -4.37 -7.62
CA PHE A 177 13.90 -3.45 -6.83
C PHE A 177 14.51 -4.12 -5.59
N TRP A 178 13.71 -4.90 -4.85
CA TRP A 178 14.18 -5.57 -3.64
C TRP A 178 15.28 -6.58 -3.94
N ARG A 179 15.14 -7.34 -5.03
CA ARG A 179 16.15 -8.30 -5.50
C ARG A 179 17.45 -7.61 -5.91
N ASP A 180 17.35 -6.50 -6.64
CA ASP A 180 18.50 -5.86 -7.27
C ASP A 180 19.28 -4.96 -6.32
N LYS A 181 18.59 -4.28 -5.39
CA LYS A 181 19.17 -3.23 -4.55
C LYS A 181 18.66 -3.25 -3.10
N GLY A 182 17.36 -3.41 -2.91
CA GLY A 182 16.72 -3.24 -1.60
C GLY A 182 17.26 -4.15 -0.51
N ARG A 183 17.57 -5.41 -0.85
CA ARG A 183 18.18 -6.38 0.07
C ARG A 183 19.54 -5.92 0.60
N ASP A 184 20.42 -5.41 -0.26
CA ASP A 184 21.76 -4.98 0.16
C ASP A 184 21.70 -3.70 0.99
N LEU A 185 20.82 -2.78 0.62
CA LEU A 185 20.65 -1.51 1.32
C LEU A 185 20.03 -1.70 2.72
N TRP A 186 18.96 -2.49 2.81
CA TRP A 186 18.08 -2.52 3.98
C TRP A 186 17.73 -3.91 4.49
N GLY A 187 18.20 -4.99 3.87
CA GLY A 187 17.89 -6.35 4.28
C GLY A 187 18.22 -6.65 5.73
N ARG A 188 19.30 -6.05 6.26
CA ARG A 188 19.69 -6.16 7.69
C ARG A 188 18.67 -5.62 8.69
N ARG A 189 17.68 -4.84 8.24
CA ARG A 189 16.58 -4.35 9.09
C ARG A 189 15.49 -5.39 9.29
N PHE A 190 15.49 -6.46 8.50
CA PHE A 190 14.47 -7.49 8.53
C PHE A 190 15.02 -8.77 9.11
N THR A 191 14.27 -9.39 10.02
CA THR A 191 14.56 -10.74 10.53
C THR A 191 14.23 -11.81 9.49
N ILE A 192 13.23 -11.56 8.65
CA ILE A 192 12.76 -12.42 7.57
C ILE A 192 12.81 -11.61 6.28
N ASP A 193 13.35 -12.17 5.20
CA ASP A 193 13.41 -11.45 3.94
C ASP A 193 11.98 -11.05 3.49
N PRO A 194 11.74 -9.76 3.18
CA PRO A 194 10.44 -9.29 2.71
C PRO A 194 9.80 -10.09 1.58
N LEU A 195 10.58 -10.67 0.67
CA LEU A 195 10.08 -11.50 -0.41
C LEU A 195 9.51 -12.83 0.07
N GLN A 196 10.04 -13.40 1.16
CA GLN A 196 9.47 -14.60 1.77
C GLN A 196 8.09 -14.31 2.35
N THR A 197 7.90 -13.15 2.99
CA THR A 197 6.58 -12.69 3.46
C THR A 197 5.58 -12.50 2.32
N LEU A 198 6.07 -12.25 1.11
CA LEU A 198 5.24 -12.11 -0.10
C LEU A 198 5.04 -13.41 -0.88
N GLY A 199 5.50 -14.56 -0.35
CA GLY A 199 5.42 -15.85 -1.02
C GLY A 199 6.22 -15.93 -2.32
N VAL A 200 7.26 -15.11 -2.45
CA VAL A 200 8.15 -15.11 -3.62
C VAL A 200 9.32 -16.04 -3.32
N GLU A 201 9.47 -17.08 -4.13
CA GLU A 201 10.64 -17.97 -4.03
C GLU A 201 11.93 -17.14 -4.16
N THR A 202 12.76 -17.24 -3.13
CA THR A 202 14.09 -16.65 -3.14
C THR A 202 15.03 -17.63 -3.83
N VAL A 203 15.20 -17.51 -5.14
CA VAL A 203 16.35 -18.16 -5.79
C VAL A 203 17.58 -17.41 -5.29
N PHE A 204 18.32 -18.02 -4.38
CA PHE A 204 19.59 -17.46 -3.93
C PHE A 204 20.54 -17.49 -5.12
N PRO A 205 21.14 -16.36 -5.56
CA PRO A 205 22.33 -16.46 -6.39
C PRO A 205 23.37 -17.27 -5.59
N PRO A 206 24.07 -18.23 -6.22
CA PRO A 206 25.12 -18.96 -5.54
C PRO A 206 26.08 -17.94 -4.93
N SER A 207 26.40 -18.13 -3.64
CA SER A 207 27.36 -17.30 -2.93
C SER A 207 28.60 -17.18 -3.82
N PRO A 208 29.11 -15.96 -4.12
CA PRO A 208 30.35 -15.84 -4.87
C PRO A 208 31.39 -16.66 -4.11
N SER A 209 31.89 -17.72 -4.75
CA SER A 209 32.96 -18.54 -4.20
C SER A 209 34.05 -17.58 -3.77
N ARG A 210 34.39 -17.58 -2.48
CA ARG A 210 35.56 -16.87 -1.98
C ARG A 210 36.76 -17.39 -2.77
N VAL A 211 37.27 -16.57 -3.68
CA VAL A 211 38.57 -16.77 -4.34
C VAL A 211 39.63 -16.16 -3.44
#